data_AF-A0A3S0DU36-F1
#
_entry.id   AF-A0A3S0DU36-F1
#
_cell.length_a   1.000
_cell.length_b   1.000
_cell.length_c   1.000
_cell.angle_alpha   90.00
_cell.angle_beta   90.00
_cell.angle_gamma   90.00
#
_symmetry.space_group_name_H-M   'P 1'
#
loop_
_entity.id
_entity.type
_entity.pdbx_description
1 polymer ?
#
loop_
_entity_poly.entity_id
_entity_poly.type
_entity_poly.pdbx_seq_one_letter_code
_entity_poly.pdbx_strand_id
1 'polypeptide(L)'
;MSATNATARTFLFTRTFNAPRETVWNAWADIGKRSQWWKPMGTPITVKAYDLKPGGVMHYGMDTPDGAKWWGLFAYREVEAPSRVVYVNSFSDEDGNIVRASMHPHWPLEVLTTVTFTEDGDRTVMKFEGVPINATGEERALFEDRIEQMQQAFGGTTGQLAAYLAEHR
;
A
#
# COMPACT_ATOMS: atom_id res chain seq x y z
N MET A 1 -12.59 34.46 -16.02
CA MET A 1 -13.16 33.33 -15.26
C MET A 1 -12.45 32.08 -15.71
N SER A 2 -11.43 31.65 -14.99
CA SER A 2 -10.71 30.40 -15.27
C SER A 2 -11.03 29.45 -14.13
N ALA A 3 -11.72 28.36 -14.47
CA ALA A 3 -12.09 27.32 -13.54
C ALA A 3 -10.82 26.68 -12.97
N THR A 4 -10.60 26.85 -11.67
CA THR A 4 -9.67 26.01 -10.92
C THR A 4 -10.29 24.61 -10.89
N ASN A 5 -9.85 23.72 -11.77
CA ASN A 5 -10.04 22.29 -11.56
C ASN A 5 -9.37 21.97 -10.23
N ALA A 6 -10.17 21.71 -9.19
CA ALA A 6 -9.68 21.14 -7.96
C ALA A 6 -9.13 19.75 -8.30
N THR A 7 -7.84 19.65 -8.62
CA THR A 7 -7.13 18.38 -8.68
C THR A 7 -7.21 17.77 -7.28
N ALA A 8 -7.88 16.62 -7.18
CA ALA A 8 -7.98 15.87 -5.93
C ALA A 8 -6.60 15.71 -5.28
N ARG A 9 -6.52 15.89 -3.97
CA ARG A 9 -5.24 15.85 -3.24
C ARG A 9 -4.72 14.42 -3.21
N THR A 10 -3.54 14.21 -3.78
CA THR A 10 -2.85 12.91 -3.79
C THR A 10 -2.21 12.63 -2.43
N PHE A 11 -2.35 11.40 -1.94
CA PHE A 11 -1.56 10.92 -0.82
C PHE A 11 -0.11 10.74 -1.28
N LEU A 12 0.85 11.37 -0.60
CA LEU A 12 2.28 11.23 -0.87
C LEU A 12 3.02 10.86 0.41
N PHE A 13 3.86 9.83 0.33
CA PHE A 13 4.75 9.43 1.42
C PHE A 13 6.10 8.98 0.87
N THR A 14 7.19 9.44 1.47
CA THR A 14 8.54 9.09 1.05
C THR A 14 9.36 8.64 2.25
N ARG A 15 10.18 7.60 2.05
CA ARG A 15 11.18 7.17 3.04
C ARG A 15 12.47 6.73 2.38
N THR A 16 13.59 7.11 3.00
CA THR A 16 14.92 6.65 2.62
C THR A 16 15.34 5.45 3.48
N PHE A 17 15.88 4.42 2.85
CA PHE A 17 16.44 3.23 3.51
C PHE A 17 17.94 3.17 3.26
N ASN A 18 18.71 2.85 4.30
CA ASN A 18 20.16 2.63 4.22
C ASN A 18 20.46 1.21 3.72
N ALA A 19 20.01 0.89 2.50
CA ALA A 19 20.24 -0.36 1.81
C ALA A 19 20.13 -0.15 0.28
N PRO A 20 20.81 -0.98 -0.54
CA PRO A 20 20.70 -0.93 -1.99
C PRO A 20 19.27 -1.19 -2.49
N ARG A 21 18.93 -0.64 -3.66
CA ARG A 21 17.58 -0.74 -4.24
C ARG A 21 17.10 -2.16 -4.40
N GLU A 22 17.96 -3.05 -4.90
CA GLU A 22 17.66 -4.48 -5.03
C GLU A 22 17.30 -5.13 -3.69
N THR A 23 17.97 -4.75 -2.60
CA THR A 23 17.69 -5.29 -1.27
C THR A 23 16.32 -4.82 -0.76
N VAL A 24 16.03 -3.52 -0.91
CA VAL A 24 14.74 -2.94 -0.52
C VAL A 24 13.60 -3.51 -1.37
N TRP A 25 13.81 -3.59 -2.68
CA TRP A 25 12.88 -4.23 -3.60
C TRP A 25 12.62 -5.67 -3.21
N ASN A 26 13.64 -6.49 -3.00
CA ASN A 26 13.45 -7.90 -2.65
C ASN A 26 12.73 -8.07 -1.31
N ALA A 27 13.05 -7.24 -0.31
CA ALA A 27 12.33 -7.26 0.97
C ALA A 27 10.85 -6.86 0.83
N TRP A 28 10.54 -6.00 -0.14
CA TRP A 28 9.18 -5.62 -0.48
C TRP A 28 8.52 -6.69 -1.36
N ALA A 29 9.06 -7.07 -2.50
CA ALA A 29 8.47 -7.90 -3.55
C ALA A 29 8.42 -9.40 -3.25
N ASP A 30 9.29 -9.94 -2.41
CA ASP A 30 9.22 -11.34 -2.02
C ASP A 30 8.19 -11.52 -0.90
N ILE A 31 7.17 -12.37 -1.11
CA ILE A 31 6.11 -12.54 -0.12
C ILE A 31 6.61 -13.20 1.17
N GLY A 32 7.59 -14.11 1.07
CA GLY A 32 8.22 -14.75 2.23
C GLY A 32 8.98 -13.73 3.09
N LYS A 33 9.60 -12.72 2.48
CA LYS A 33 10.24 -11.60 3.20
C LYS A 33 9.22 -10.57 3.69
N ARG A 34 8.27 -10.18 2.84
CA ARG A 34 7.22 -9.19 3.18
C ARG A 34 6.43 -9.61 4.40
N SER A 35 6.01 -10.88 4.48
CA SER A 35 5.23 -11.41 5.61
C SER A 35 6.00 -11.43 6.94
N GLN A 36 7.32 -11.30 6.95
CA GLN A 36 8.11 -11.24 8.18
C GLN A 36 8.01 -9.86 8.86
N TRP A 37 7.95 -8.79 8.06
CA TRP A 37 7.96 -7.43 8.58
C TRP A 37 6.60 -6.73 8.47
N TRP A 38 5.80 -6.98 7.44
CA TRP A 38 4.57 -6.23 7.22
C TRP A 38 3.43 -6.73 8.11
N LYS A 39 3.16 -5.98 9.18
CA LYS A 39 2.15 -6.27 10.20
C LYS A 39 1.32 -5.02 10.49
N PRO A 40 0.31 -4.68 9.66
CA PRO A 40 -0.43 -3.42 9.76
C PRO A 40 -1.13 -3.20 11.11
N MET A 41 -1.59 -4.28 11.75
CA MET A 41 -2.26 -4.26 13.07
C MET A 41 -1.41 -4.90 14.17
N GLY A 42 -0.10 -5.05 13.94
CA GLY A 42 0.80 -5.83 14.81
C GLY A 42 0.60 -7.35 14.71
N THR A 43 -0.39 -7.81 13.94
CA THR A 43 -0.68 -9.21 13.67
C THR A 43 -0.10 -9.66 12.32
N PRO A 44 0.31 -10.94 12.18
CA PRO A 44 0.67 -11.51 10.89
C PRO A 44 -0.48 -11.45 9.90
N ILE A 45 -0.16 -11.25 8.62
CA ILE A 45 -1.14 -11.35 7.54
C ILE A 45 -1.32 -12.82 7.12
N THR A 46 -2.54 -13.19 6.73
CA THR A 46 -2.82 -14.43 6.00
C THR A 46 -2.77 -14.13 4.51
N VAL A 47 -1.96 -14.84 3.72
CA VAL A 47 -1.89 -14.62 2.26
C VAL A 47 -2.68 -15.72 1.56
N LYS A 48 -3.74 -15.35 0.85
CA LYS A 48 -4.60 -16.29 0.09
C LYS A 48 -4.17 -16.40 -1.38
N ALA A 49 -3.71 -15.30 -1.96
CA ALA A 49 -3.11 -15.28 -3.29
C ALA A 49 -1.98 -14.25 -3.37
N TYR A 50 -0.94 -14.56 -4.14
CA TYR A 50 0.15 -13.64 -4.44
C TYR A 50 0.74 -13.92 -5.82
N ASP A 51 0.57 -12.97 -6.74
CA ASP A 51 1.13 -13.02 -8.09
C ASP A 51 1.59 -11.62 -8.51
N LEU A 52 2.87 -11.32 -8.24
CA LEU A 52 3.44 -10.00 -8.50
C LEU A 52 3.84 -9.84 -9.98
N LYS A 53 2.84 -9.67 -10.84
CA LYS A 53 2.99 -9.36 -12.27
C LYS A 53 1.82 -8.50 -12.75
N PRO A 54 1.92 -7.84 -13.92
CA PRO A 54 0.77 -7.15 -14.51
C PRO A 54 -0.43 -8.10 -14.66
N GLY A 55 -1.59 -7.70 -14.14
CA GLY A 55 -2.81 -8.50 -14.10
C GLY A 55 -2.89 -9.53 -12.96
N GLY A 56 -1.80 -9.72 -12.20
CA GLY A 56 -1.80 -10.54 -11.01
C GLY A 56 -2.41 -9.83 -9.80
N VAL A 57 -2.61 -10.57 -8.71
CA VAL A 57 -3.23 -10.04 -7.48
C VAL A 57 -2.47 -10.45 -6.23
N MET A 58 -2.57 -9.64 -5.19
CA MET A 58 -2.29 -10.03 -3.81
C MET A 58 -3.59 -9.96 -3.02
N HIS A 59 -4.04 -11.09 -2.50
CA HIS A 59 -5.22 -11.18 -1.62
C HIS A 59 -4.78 -11.65 -0.25
N TYR A 60 -5.08 -10.86 0.76
CA TYR A 60 -4.61 -11.11 2.12
C TYR A 60 -5.68 -10.77 3.15
N GLY A 61 -5.64 -11.50 4.27
CA GLY A 61 -6.49 -11.31 5.44
C GLY A 61 -5.69 -10.86 6.65
N MET A 62 -6.34 -10.16 7.57
CA MET A 62 -5.79 -9.72 8.85
C MET A 62 -6.81 -9.95 9.95
N ASP A 63 -6.36 -10.48 11.07
CA ASP A 63 -7.20 -10.64 12.26
C ASP A 63 -7.40 -9.28 12.93
N THR A 64 -8.66 -8.97 13.23
CA THR A 64 -9.03 -7.75 13.96
C THR A 64 -9.24 -8.05 15.45
N PRO A 65 -9.11 -7.03 16.33
CA PRO A 65 -9.23 -7.24 17.78
C PRO A 65 -10.59 -7.79 18.25
N ASP A 66 -11.64 -7.61 17.46
CA ASP A 66 -13.00 -8.13 17.72
C ASP A 66 -13.18 -9.60 17.30
N GLY A 67 -12.14 -10.24 16.77
CA GLY A 67 -12.16 -11.64 16.33
C GLY A 67 -12.67 -11.85 14.90
N ALA A 68 -12.99 -10.77 14.16
CA ALA A 68 -13.28 -10.85 12.74
C ALA A 68 -11.99 -10.91 11.89
N LYS A 69 -12.16 -11.10 10.57
CA LYS A 69 -11.09 -10.97 9.58
C LYS A 69 -11.41 -9.83 8.63
N TRP A 70 -10.43 -8.97 8.41
CA TRP A 70 -10.46 -7.98 7.33
C TRP A 70 -9.65 -8.48 6.14
N TRP A 71 -10.19 -8.32 4.95
CA TRP A 71 -9.53 -8.75 3.72
C TRP A 71 -9.20 -7.56 2.82
N GLY A 72 -8.01 -7.59 2.23
CA GLY A 72 -7.51 -6.59 1.29
C GLY A 72 -7.07 -7.25 0.00
N LEU A 73 -7.29 -6.54 -1.11
CA LEU A 73 -6.92 -6.97 -2.45
C LEU A 73 -6.09 -5.89 -3.13
N PHE A 74 -4.90 -6.28 -3.60
CA PHE A 74 -4.10 -5.47 -4.52
C PHE A 74 -4.18 -6.07 -5.92
N ALA A 75 -4.74 -5.33 -6.87
CA ALA A 75 -4.73 -5.72 -8.28
C ALA A 75 -3.56 -5.02 -8.99
N TYR A 76 -2.53 -5.77 -9.37
CA TYR A 76 -1.32 -5.24 -9.97
C TYR A 76 -1.57 -4.81 -11.43
N ARG A 77 -1.30 -3.55 -11.72
CA ARG A 77 -1.41 -2.96 -13.06
C ARG A 77 -0.07 -3.00 -13.79
N GLU A 78 0.99 -2.59 -13.11
CA GLU A 78 2.33 -2.49 -13.66
C GLU A 78 3.34 -3.00 -12.64
N VAL A 79 4.31 -3.78 -13.09
CA VAL A 79 5.42 -4.27 -12.26
C VAL A 79 6.70 -4.15 -13.09
N GLU A 80 7.58 -3.26 -12.65
CA GLU A 80 8.89 -3.00 -13.26
C GLU A 80 9.94 -3.19 -12.17
N ALA A 81 10.45 -4.41 -12.03
CA ALA A 81 11.48 -4.69 -11.04
C ALA A 81 12.82 -4.06 -11.44
N PRO A 82 13.60 -3.47 -10.52
CA PRO A 82 13.30 -3.22 -9.10
C PRO A 82 12.79 -1.79 -8.82
N SER A 83 12.27 -1.08 -9.84
CA SER A 83 12.06 0.37 -9.80
C SER A 83 10.64 0.79 -9.44
N ARG A 84 9.61 0.03 -9.82
CA ARG A 84 8.23 0.52 -9.76
C ARG A 84 7.17 -0.58 -9.70
N VAL A 85 6.10 -0.33 -8.93
CA VAL A 85 4.87 -1.12 -8.95
C VAL A 85 3.66 -0.20 -8.91
N VAL A 86 2.66 -0.48 -9.72
CA VAL A 86 1.35 0.15 -9.67
C VAL A 86 0.29 -0.90 -9.38
N TYR A 87 -0.56 -0.66 -8.39
CA TYR A 87 -1.69 -1.53 -8.08
C TYR A 87 -2.91 -0.73 -7.62
N VAL A 88 -4.08 -1.30 -7.81
CA VAL A 88 -5.31 -0.79 -7.19
C VAL A 88 -5.46 -1.48 -5.84
N ASN A 89 -5.59 -0.68 -4.79
CA ASN A 89 -5.87 -1.15 -3.42
C ASN A 89 -7.36 -1.05 -3.14
N SER A 90 -7.95 -2.16 -2.70
CA SER A 90 -9.36 -2.29 -2.33
C SER A 90 -9.55 -3.15 -1.09
N PHE A 91 -10.61 -2.86 -0.34
CA PHE A 91 -11.15 -3.81 0.62
C PHE A 91 -11.87 -4.93 -0.12
N SER A 92 -11.79 -6.14 0.42
CA SER A 92 -12.42 -7.33 -0.15
C SER A 92 -13.12 -8.17 0.90
N ASP A 93 -13.90 -9.15 0.48
CA ASP A 93 -14.29 -10.29 1.31
C ASP A 93 -13.26 -11.43 1.22
N GLU A 94 -13.54 -12.54 1.90
CA GLU A 94 -12.69 -13.73 1.86
C GLU A 94 -12.63 -14.36 0.47
N ASP A 95 -13.61 -14.14 -0.41
CA ASP A 95 -13.66 -14.69 -1.76
C ASP A 95 -12.98 -13.79 -2.80
N GLY A 96 -12.53 -12.60 -2.39
CA GLY A 96 -11.81 -11.65 -3.23
C GLY A 96 -12.74 -10.69 -3.98
N ASN A 97 -14.03 -10.64 -3.63
CA ASN A 97 -14.94 -9.63 -4.17
C ASN A 97 -14.64 -8.28 -3.50
N ILE A 98 -14.65 -7.20 -4.28
CA ILE A 98 -14.46 -5.84 -3.74
C ILE A 98 -15.70 -5.48 -2.92
N VAL A 99 -15.49 -5.07 -1.67
CA VAL A 99 -16.55 -4.68 -0.74
C VAL A 99 -16.24 -3.33 -0.09
N ARG A 100 -17.28 -2.68 0.45
CA ARG A 100 -17.12 -1.47 1.26
C ARG A 100 -16.47 -1.82 2.58
N ALA A 101 -15.58 -0.95 3.06
CA ALA A 101 -15.06 -1.05 4.41
C ALA A 101 -16.19 -0.80 5.43
N SER A 102 -16.56 -1.81 6.21
CA SER A 102 -17.65 -1.69 7.19
C SER A 102 -17.45 -0.56 8.20
N MET A 103 -16.20 -0.27 8.58
CA MET A 103 -15.86 0.83 9.50
C MET A 103 -15.74 2.20 8.83
N HIS A 104 -15.62 2.22 7.49
CA HIS A 104 -15.44 3.44 6.70
C HIS A 104 -16.29 3.36 5.42
N PRO A 105 -17.63 3.41 5.53
CA PRO A 105 -18.52 3.15 4.40
C PRO A 105 -18.36 4.16 3.24
N HIS A 106 -17.89 5.36 3.53
CA HIS A 106 -17.60 6.41 2.54
C HIS A 106 -16.12 6.45 2.11
N TRP A 107 -15.30 5.45 2.49
CA TRP A 107 -13.95 5.33 1.95
C TRP A 107 -14.00 4.96 0.47
N PRO A 108 -13.10 5.48 -0.39
CA PRO A 108 -12.99 5.06 -1.78
C PRO A 108 -12.85 3.54 -1.90
N LEU A 109 -13.61 2.94 -2.82
CA LEU A 109 -13.49 1.50 -3.11
C LEU A 109 -12.13 1.13 -3.71
N GLU A 110 -11.55 2.05 -4.47
CA GLU A 110 -10.33 1.83 -5.22
C GLU A 110 -9.39 3.01 -5.05
N VAL A 111 -8.18 2.73 -4.55
CA VAL A 111 -7.08 3.69 -4.50
C VAL A 111 -5.96 3.19 -5.40
N LEU A 112 -5.71 3.90 -6.50
CA LEU A 112 -4.56 3.64 -7.36
C LEU A 112 -3.29 4.03 -6.60
N THR A 113 -2.46 3.04 -6.34
CA THR A 113 -1.22 3.19 -5.58
C THR A 113 -0.04 2.95 -6.49
N THR A 114 0.86 3.92 -6.55
CA THR A 114 2.16 3.80 -7.21
C THR A 114 3.25 3.77 -6.15
N VAL A 115 4.13 2.77 -6.23
CA VAL A 115 5.32 2.66 -5.40
C VAL A 115 6.53 2.75 -6.31
N THR A 116 7.46 3.66 -6.02
CA THR A 116 8.74 3.76 -6.73
C THR A 116 9.91 3.57 -5.79
N PHE A 117 10.99 3.00 -6.31
CA PHE A 117 12.24 2.74 -5.62
C PHE A 117 13.37 3.37 -6.44
N THR A 118 13.95 4.44 -5.91
CA THR A 118 15.00 5.22 -6.57
C THR A 118 16.32 5.04 -5.84
N GLU A 119 17.39 4.76 -6.58
CA GLU A 119 18.75 4.72 -6.03
C GLU A 119 19.22 6.13 -5.64
N ASP A 120 19.81 6.24 -4.44
CA ASP A 120 20.46 7.44 -3.91
C ASP A 120 21.79 7.01 -3.27
N GLY A 121 22.81 6.81 -4.10
CA GLY A 121 24.09 6.22 -3.68
C GLY A 121 23.92 4.77 -3.24
N ASP A 122 24.30 4.47 -2.00
CA ASP A 122 24.10 3.17 -1.33
C ASP A 122 22.73 3.04 -0.63
N ARG A 123 21.89 4.07 -0.76
CA ARG A 123 20.56 4.14 -0.18
C ARG A 123 19.48 4.01 -1.24
N THR A 124 18.25 3.81 -0.77
CA THR A 124 17.06 3.75 -1.62
C THR A 124 16.01 4.71 -1.10
N VAL A 125 15.48 5.56 -1.97
CA VAL A 125 14.28 6.37 -1.72
C VAL A 125 13.06 5.60 -2.21
N MET A 126 12.20 5.18 -1.30
CA MET A 126 10.91 4.59 -1.61
C MET A 126 9.81 5.64 -1.50
N LYS A 127 9.03 5.85 -2.57
CA LYS A 127 7.91 6.80 -2.61
C LYS A 127 6.60 6.04 -2.83
N PHE A 128 5.56 6.42 -2.10
CA PHE A 128 4.18 5.99 -2.30
C PHE A 128 3.34 7.17 -2.76
N GLU A 129 2.52 6.93 -3.78
CA GLU A 129 1.54 7.88 -4.29
C GLU A 129 0.19 7.18 -4.35
N GLY A 130 -0.83 7.74 -3.70
CA GLY A 130 -2.18 7.17 -3.63
C GLY A 130 -3.21 8.16 -4.15
N VAL A 131 -4.02 7.73 -5.13
CA VAL A 131 -5.10 8.54 -5.71
C VAL A 131 -6.39 7.73 -5.72
N PRO A 132 -7.50 8.22 -5.14
CA PRO A 132 -8.80 7.61 -5.29
C PRO A 132 -9.21 7.58 -6.78
N ILE A 133 -9.54 6.40 -7.30
CA ILE A 133 -10.09 6.24 -8.64
C ILE A 133 -11.55 5.79 -8.54
N ASN A 134 -12.36 6.11 -9.55
CA ASN A 134 -13.79 5.80 -9.57
C ASN A 134 -14.57 6.31 -8.33
N ALA A 135 -14.01 7.30 -7.63
CA ALA A 135 -14.53 7.81 -6.37
C ALA A 135 -15.45 9.02 -6.56
N THR A 136 -16.50 9.11 -5.73
CA THR A 136 -17.39 10.28 -5.65
C THR A 136 -16.67 11.49 -5.04
N GLY A 137 -17.29 12.67 -5.13
CA GLY A 137 -16.76 13.88 -4.49
C GLY A 137 -16.63 13.73 -2.96
N GLU A 138 -17.60 13.07 -2.31
CA GLU A 138 -17.59 12.80 -0.87
C GLU A 138 -16.45 11.85 -0.48
N GLU A 139 -16.27 10.76 -1.23
CA GLU A 139 -15.21 9.78 -0.98
C GLU A 139 -13.82 10.38 -1.15
N ARG A 140 -13.67 11.26 -2.16
CA ARG A 140 -12.43 12.03 -2.35
C ARG A 140 -12.18 12.97 -1.18
N ALA A 141 -13.17 13.77 -0.79
CA ALA A 141 -13.02 14.69 0.35
C ALA A 141 -12.63 13.92 1.64
N LEU A 142 -13.27 12.77 1.91
CA LEU A 142 -12.90 11.92 3.04
C LEU A 142 -11.45 11.40 2.92
N PHE A 143 -11.03 10.97 1.73
CA PHE A 143 -9.65 10.55 1.51
C PHE A 143 -8.66 11.67 1.82
N GLU A 144 -8.95 12.89 1.33
CA GLU A 144 -8.11 14.06 1.55
C GLU A 144 -7.98 14.42 3.04
N ASP A 145 -9.09 14.38 3.78
CA ASP A 145 -9.14 14.63 5.22
C ASP A 145 -8.34 13.60 6.04
N ARG A 146 -8.08 12.41 5.46
CA ARG A 146 -7.35 11.32 6.11
C ARG A 146 -5.89 11.23 5.70
N ILE A 147 -5.41 12.07 4.77
CA ILE A 147 -4.02 12.00 4.27
C ILE A 147 -3.00 12.06 5.40
N GLU A 148 -3.15 12.96 6.37
CA GLU A 148 -2.20 13.07 7.48
C GLU A 148 -2.17 11.82 8.36
N GLN A 149 -3.34 11.25 8.65
CA GLN A 149 -3.47 9.99 9.39
C GLN A 149 -2.84 8.82 8.62
N MET A 150 -3.05 8.76 7.30
CA MET A 150 -2.42 7.77 6.44
C MET A 150 -0.90 7.92 6.45
N GLN A 151 -0.37 9.14 6.40
CA GLN A 151 1.08 9.39 6.43
C GLN A 151 1.71 8.88 7.74
N GLN A 152 1.03 9.07 8.87
CA GLN A 152 1.46 8.52 10.16
C GLN A 152 1.46 6.98 10.15
N ALA A 153 0.40 6.35 9.64
CA ALA A 153 0.30 4.89 9.53
C ALA A 153 1.40 4.30 8.62
N PHE A 154 1.69 4.96 7.49
CA PHE A 154 2.78 4.57 6.60
C PHE A 154 4.16 4.76 7.23
N GLY A 155 4.32 5.74 8.13
CA GLY A 155 5.52 5.90 8.95
C GLY A 155 5.83 4.64 9.78
N GLY A 156 4.81 4.08 10.43
CA GLY A 156 4.92 2.81 11.18
C GLY A 156 5.21 1.62 10.27
N THR A 157 4.45 1.46 9.19
CA THR A 157 4.61 0.35 8.22
C THR A 157 6.02 0.31 7.63
N THR A 158 6.51 1.45 7.17
CA THR A 158 7.87 1.53 6.61
C THR A 158 8.95 1.45 7.71
N GLY A 159 8.58 1.67 8.97
CA GLY A 159 9.42 1.44 10.15
C GLY A 159 9.73 -0.02 10.34
N GLN A 160 8.73 -0.88 10.17
CA GLN A 160 8.89 -2.33 10.21
C GLN A 160 9.85 -2.82 9.11
N LEU A 161 9.70 -2.32 7.88
CA LEU A 161 10.64 -2.63 6.79
C LEU A 161 12.06 -2.15 7.10
N ALA A 162 12.22 -0.96 7.68
CA ALA A 162 13.54 -0.45 8.04
C ALA A 162 14.23 -1.31 9.11
N ALA A 163 13.47 -1.79 10.11
CA ALA A 163 13.97 -2.71 11.12
C ALA A 163 14.39 -4.05 10.51
N TYR A 164 13.54 -4.64 9.67
CA TYR A 164 13.84 -5.87 8.94
C TYR A 164 15.12 -5.75 8.11
N LEU A 165 15.27 -4.65 7.37
CA LEU A 165 16.49 -4.38 6.58
C LEU A 165 17.73 -4.13 7.44
N ALA A 166 17.60 -3.75 8.71
CA ALA A 166 18.74 -3.60 9.61
C ALA A 166 19.22 -4.96 10.17
N GLU A 167 18.29 -5.89 10.38
CA GLU A 167 18.58 -7.25 10.89
C GLU A 167 19.12 -8.21 9.81
N HIS A 168 18.88 -7.91 8.53
CA HIS A 168 19.20 -8.79 7.39
C HIS A 168 20.21 -8.15 6.42
N ARG A 169 21.19 -7.42 6.96
CA ARG A 169 22.30 -6.81 6.19
C ARG A 169 23.44 -7.77 5.94
#